data_AF-A0A7V8WN98-F1
#
_entry.id   AF-A0A7V8WN98-F1
#
_cell.length_a   1.000
_cell.length_b   1.000
_cell.length_c   1.000
_cell.angle_alpha   90.00
_cell.angle_beta   90.00
_cell.angle_gamma   90.00
#
_symmetry.space_group_name_H-M   'P 1'
#
loop_
_entity.id
_entity.type
_entity.pdbx_description
1 polymer ?
#
loop_
_entity_poly.entity_id
_entity_poly.type
_entity_poly.pdbx_seq_one_letter_code
_entity_poly.pdbx_strand_id
1 'polypeptide(L)'
;MGRYVARRLVWGVVTMFLVASAVFVIYFVVPGGGGEREEGEISPVAVLIAGRRATQGDMRRVEQGLSLDKPVLVQYRNYITALAKGDLGFSYAFGAPVRDVVMQALPASASIAFGASLLWLLGGLAIGVASARNRSRWGDRIPEVMALAALSVPAFVIALVGLMFFYRVTGIYAR
;
A
#
# COMPACT_ATOMS: atom_id res chain seq x y z
N MET A 1 -1.97 32.29 1.07
CA MET A 1 -1.60 30.91 0.69
C MET A 1 -0.68 30.21 1.70
N GLY A 2 0.37 30.85 2.25
CA GLY A 2 1.27 30.22 3.23
C GLY A 2 0.58 29.59 4.46
N ARG A 3 -0.38 30.30 5.09
CA ARG A 3 -1.16 29.75 6.22
C ARG A 3 -1.96 28.50 5.86
N TYR A 4 -2.45 28.41 4.63
CA TYR A 4 -3.19 27.24 4.14
C TYR A 4 -2.25 26.05 3.91
N VAL A 5 -1.11 26.28 3.25
CA VAL A 5 -0.09 25.24 3.01
C VAL A 5 0.46 24.71 4.32
N ALA A 6 0.84 25.58 5.26
CA ALA A 6 1.31 25.19 6.57
C ALA A 6 0.28 24.36 7.34
N ARG A 7 -0.98 24.80 7.36
CA ARG A 7 -2.08 24.05 8.00
C ARG A 7 -2.23 22.66 7.37
N ARG A 8 -2.12 22.54 6.05
CA ARG A 8 -2.23 21.26 5.34
C ARG A 8 -1.05 20.33 5.60
N LEU A 9 0.18 20.85 5.68
CA LEU A 9 1.36 20.08 6.04
C LEU A 9 1.26 19.55 7.47
N VAL A 10 0.81 20.37 8.41
CA VAL A 10 0.59 19.94 9.81
C VAL A 10 -0.43 18.82 9.87
N TRP A 11 -1.59 18.96 9.20
CA TRP A 11 -2.57 17.88 9.14
C TRP A 11 -2.01 16.62 8.47
N GLY A 12 -1.20 16.76 7.42
CA GLY A 12 -0.53 15.63 6.78
C GLY A 12 0.39 14.87 7.73
N VAL A 13 1.21 15.58 8.51
CA VAL A 13 2.07 14.98 9.54
C VAL A 13 1.25 14.29 10.63
N VAL A 14 0.19 14.94 11.12
CA VAL A 14 -0.71 14.35 12.12
C VAL A 14 -1.37 13.07 11.58
N THR A 15 -1.88 13.10 10.34
CA THR A 15 -2.48 11.90 9.72
C THR A 15 -1.45 10.79 9.56
N MET A 16 -0.25 11.08 9.07
CA MET A 16 0.84 10.09 8.95
C MET A 16 1.20 9.50 10.30
N PHE A 17 1.32 10.33 11.34
CA PHE A 17 1.57 9.87 12.70
C PHE A 17 0.46 8.94 13.20
N LEU A 18 -0.81 9.34 13.08
CA LEU A 18 -1.94 8.51 13.51
C LEU A 18 -1.99 7.17 12.77
N VAL A 19 -1.73 7.17 11.46
CA VAL A 19 -1.67 5.93 10.67
C VAL A 19 -0.50 5.06 11.14
N ALA A 20 0.68 5.63 11.33
CA ALA A 20 1.85 4.89 11.83
C ALA A 20 1.59 4.30 13.23
N SER A 21 0.96 5.05 14.14
CA SER A 21 0.55 4.56 15.46
C SER A 21 -0.46 3.43 15.35
N ALA A 22 -1.48 3.57 14.50
CA ALA A 22 -2.48 2.53 14.30
C ALA A 22 -1.87 1.24 13.74
N VAL A 23 -0.97 1.36 12.74
CA VAL A 23 -0.22 0.22 12.20
C VAL A 23 0.62 -0.43 13.29
N PHE A 24 1.35 0.36 14.09
CA PHE A 24 2.12 -0.18 15.21
C PHE A 24 1.24 -0.97 16.19
N VAL A 25 0.10 -0.41 16.60
CA VAL A 25 -0.82 -1.09 17.51
C VAL A 25 -1.32 -2.40 16.90
N ILE A 26 -1.79 -2.38 15.65
CA ILE A 26 -2.35 -3.55 14.98
C ILE A 26 -1.31 -4.66 14.80
N TYR A 27 -0.07 -4.33 14.44
CA TYR A 27 0.94 -5.33 14.08
C TYR A 27 1.89 -5.71 15.23
N PHE A 28 2.09 -4.82 16.22
CA PHE A 28 3.00 -5.06 17.33
C PHE A 28 2.28 -5.23 18.66
N VAL A 29 1.21 -4.49 18.94
CA VAL A 29 0.54 -4.57 20.26
C VAL A 29 -0.53 -5.64 20.29
N VAL A 30 -1.43 -5.66 19.30
CA VAL A 30 -2.57 -6.60 19.23
C VAL A 30 -2.13 -8.08 19.24
N PRO A 31 -1.07 -8.50 18.53
CA PRO A 31 -0.62 -9.89 18.60
C PRO A 31 0.15 -10.22 19.89
N GLY A 32 0.26 -9.29 20.85
CA GLY A 32 1.01 -9.47 22.08
C GLY A 32 2.52 -9.31 21.89
N GLY A 33 2.95 -8.41 21.00
CA GLY A 33 4.36 -8.11 20.67
C GLY A 33 5.10 -7.24 21.70
N GLY A 34 4.43 -6.66 22.68
CA GLY A 34 5.07 -6.12 23.88
C GLY A 34 4.22 -6.28 25.13
N GLY A 35 4.89 -6.54 26.25
CA GLY A 35 4.28 -6.84 27.54
C GLY A 35 5.28 -7.53 28.47
N GLU A 36 4.94 -7.64 29.75
CA GLU A 36 5.65 -8.52 30.68
C GLU A 36 5.46 -9.96 30.19
N ARG A 37 6.54 -10.56 29.70
CA ARG A 37 6.58 -11.95 29.26
C ARG A 37 7.38 -12.77 30.24
N GLU A 38 7.04 -14.06 30.30
CA GLU A 38 7.85 -15.01 31.04
C GLU A 38 9.25 -15.12 30.40
N GLU A 39 10.28 -15.20 31.23
CA GLU A 39 11.66 -15.21 30.78
C GLU A 39 11.93 -16.47 29.93
N GLY A 40 12.18 -16.26 28.64
CA GLY A 40 12.44 -17.33 27.66
C GLY A 40 11.32 -17.58 26.65
N GLU A 41 10.18 -16.91 26.76
CA GLU A 41 9.09 -16.99 25.79
C GLU A 41 9.35 -16.09 24.57
N ILE A 42 9.23 -16.65 23.36
CA ILE A 42 9.43 -15.92 22.10
C ILE A 42 8.18 -15.10 21.80
N SER A 43 8.35 -13.81 21.47
CA SER A 43 7.27 -12.93 21.05
C SER A 43 6.41 -13.54 19.93
N PRO A 44 5.06 -13.57 20.06
CA PRO A 44 4.17 -14.05 19.00
C PRO A 44 4.33 -13.28 17.68
N VAL A 45 4.72 -12.00 17.76
CA VAL A 45 5.04 -11.18 16.58
C VAL A 45 6.28 -11.72 15.86
N ALA A 46 7.30 -12.15 16.60
CA ALA A 46 8.49 -12.74 16.00
C ALA A 46 8.16 -14.07 15.31
N VAL A 47 7.26 -14.89 15.88
CA VAL A 47 6.78 -16.13 15.24
C VAL A 47 6.01 -15.84 13.94
N LEU A 48 5.14 -14.84 13.96
CA LEU A 48 4.35 -14.43 12.79
C LEU A 48 5.26 -13.90 11.66
N ILE A 49 6.25 -13.08 12.00
CA ILE A 49 7.15 -12.46 11.03
C ILE A 49 8.19 -13.46 10.48
N ALA A 50 8.76 -14.31 11.34
CA ALA A 50 9.72 -15.32 10.90
C ALA A 50 9.06 -16.41 10.04
N GLY A 51 7.77 -16.66 10.27
CA GLY A 51 6.96 -17.58 9.48
C GLY A 51 7.01 -19.04 9.97
N ARG A 52 6.11 -19.86 9.43
CA ARG A 52 5.82 -21.23 9.93
C ARG A 52 6.98 -22.22 9.87
N ARG A 53 8.03 -21.96 9.09
CA ARG A 53 9.20 -22.84 8.93
C ARG A 53 10.47 -22.29 9.59
N ALA A 54 10.37 -21.18 10.31
CA ALA A 54 11.52 -20.57 10.96
C ALA A 54 12.04 -21.46 12.10
N THR A 55 13.36 -21.51 12.25
CA THR A 55 13.97 -22.13 13.44
C THR A 55 13.82 -21.21 14.65
N GLN A 56 13.95 -21.74 15.87
CA GLN A 56 13.95 -20.89 17.06
C GLN A 56 15.06 -19.81 17.02
N GLY A 57 16.20 -20.11 16.39
CA GLY A 57 17.28 -19.15 16.19
C GLY A 57 16.93 -18.02 15.20
N ASP A 58 16.08 -18.28 14.21
CA ASP A 58 15.54 -17.23 13.33
C ASP A 58 14.57 -16.31 14.10
N MET A 59 13.66 -16.91 14.86
CA MET A 59 12.66 -16.16 15.64
C MET A 59 13.32 -15.23 16.67
N ARG A 60 14.35 -15.71 17.40
CA ARG A 60 15.12 -14.88 18.33
C ARG A 60 15.85 -13.72 17.66
N ARG A 61 16.36 -13.92 16.44
CA ARG A 61 16.97 -12.83 15.65
C ARG A 61 15.95 -11.77 15.25
N VAL A 62 14.74 -12.18 14.86
CA VAL A 62 13.64 -11.25 14.57
C VAL A 62 13.22 -10.48 15.82
N GLU A 63 13.10 -11.17 16.95
CA GLU A 63 12.74 -10.59 18.25
C GLU A 63 13.70 -9.48 18.68
N GLN A 64 15.00 -9.79 18.66
CA GLN A 64 16.05 -8.82 18.99
C GLN A 64 16.13 -7.69 17.96
N GLY A 65 16.02 -8.01 16.67
CA GLY A 65 16.06 -7.02 15.59
C GLY A 65 14.94 -5.99 15.65
N LEU A 66 13.75 -6.40 16.11
CA LEU A 66 12.59 -5.53 16.29
C LEU A 66 12.44 -4.99 17.71
N SER A 67 13.38 -5.28 18.62
CA SER A 67 13.32 -4.91 20.05
C SER A 67 12.04 -5.39 20.74
N LEU A 68 11.48 -6.53 20.31
CA LEU A 68 10.22 -7.08 20.83
C LEU A 68 10.32 -7.56 22.28
N ASP A 69 11.54 -7.70 22.79
CA ASP A 69 11.91 -8.00 24.18
C ASP A 69 11.72 -6.80 25.13
N LYS A 70 11.58 -5.58 24.60
CA LYS A 70 11.50 -4.35 25.41
C LYS A 70 10.05 -3.96 25.72
N PRO A 71 9.81 -3.10 26.73
CA PRO A 71 8.49 -2.55 26.99
C PRO A 71 7.89 -1.87 25.75
N VAL A 72 6.57 -1.96 25.57
CA VAL A 72 5.84 -1.42 24.40
C VAL A 72 6.20 0.04 24.11
N LEU A 73 6.36 0.85 25.17
CA LEU A 73 6.71 2.26 25.01
C LEU A 73 8.10 2.47 24.38
N VAL A 74 9.06 1.60 24.70
CA VAL A 74 10.41 1.62 24.10
C VAL A 74 10.35 1.15 22.66
N GLN A 75 9.58 0.10 22.36
CA GLN A 75 9.35 -0.38 20.99
C GLN A 75 8.76 0.74 20.12
N TYR A 76 7.71 1.41 20.61
CA TYR A 76 7.05 2.49 19.91
C TYR A 76 7.97 3.69 19.66
N ARG A 77 8.74 4.10 20.68
CA ARG A 77 9.74 5.17 20.54
C ARG A 77 10.76 4.83 19.47
N ASN A 78 11.31 3.61 19.48
CA ASN A 78 12.28 3.16 18.49
C ASN A 78 11.66 3.16 17.09
N TYR A 79 10.44 2.65 16.94
CA TYR A 79 9.68 2.62 15.68
C TYR A 79 9.47 4.03 15.09
N ILE A 80 8.93 4.97 15.86
CA ILE A 80 8.70 6.34 15.39
C ILE A 80 10.01 7.06 15.10
N THR A 81 11.05 6.84 15.92
CA THR A 81 12.37 7.47 15.70
C THR A 81 13.04 6.96 14.43
N ALA A 82 12.96 5.66 14.14
CA ALA A 82 13.47 5.07 12.90
C ALA A 82 12.73 5.66 11.69
N LEU A 83 11.38 5.69 11.76
CA LEU A 83 10.55 6.23 10.69
C LEU A 83 10.84 7.73 10.43
N ALA A 84 11.04 8.52 11.49
CA ALA A 84 11.40 9.93 11.37
C ALA A 84 12.79 10.15 10.74
N LYS A 85 13.70 9.18 10.85
CA LYS A 85 15.01 9.18 10.17
C LYS A 85 14.95 8.64 8.74
N GLY A 86 13.77 8.23 8.27
CA GLY A 86 13.58 7.61 6.96
C GLY A 86 13.98 6.13 6.91
N ASP A 87 14.17 5.49 8.06
CA ASP A 87 14.38 4.06 8.15
C ASP A 87 13.02 3.34 8.20
N LEU A 88 12.68 2.67 7.11
CA LEU A 88 11.45 1.90 6.95
C LEU A 88 11.58 0.47 7.51
N GLY A 89 12.76 0.09 7.98
CA GLY A 89 13.07 -1.23 8.51
C GLY A 89 13.40 -2.27 7.45
N PHE A 90 13.39 -3.52 7.89
CA PHE A 90 13.77 -4.69 7.08
C PHE A 90 12.54 -5.55 6.75
N SER A 91 12.43 -5.97 5.50
CA SER A 91 11.39 -6.90 5.07
C SER A 91 11.87 -8.33 5.25
N TYR A 92 11.33 -9.03 6.24
CA TYR A 92 11.60 -10.45 6.44
C TYR A 92 11.00 -11.35 5.35
N ALA A 93 9.97 -10.87 4.65
CA ALA A 93 9.35 -11.59 3.53
C ALA A 93 10.23 -11.59 2.27
N PHE A 94 10.91 -10.46 1.99
CA PHE A 94 11.79 -10.31 0.82
C PHE A 94 13.28 -10.47 1.16
N GLY A 95 13.65 -10.52 2.43
CA GLY A 95 15.05 -10.61 2.87
C GLY A 95 15.88 -9.37 2.55
N ALA A 96 15.25 -8.19 2.44
CA ALA A 96 15.89 -6.95 2.02
C ALA A 96 15.33 -5.73 2.77
N PRO A 97 16.06 -4.59 2.85
CA PRO A 97 15.54 -3.34 3.38
C PRO A 97 14.25 -2.93 2.65
N VAL A 98 13.24 -2.47 3.41
CA VAL A 98 11.93 -2.10 2.85
C VAL A 98 12.07 -0.99 1.80
N ARG A 99 12.99 -0.05 2.04
CA ARG A 99 13.30 1.03 1.09
C ARG A 99 13.69 0.50 -0.29
N ASP A 100 14.51 -0.54 -0.35
CA ASP A 100 15.01 -1.06 -1.63
C ASP A 100 13.89 -1.77 -2.40
N VAL A 101 13.09 -2.57 -1.69
CA VAL A 101 11.90 -3.22 -2.25
C VAL A 101 10.92 -2.18 -2.82
N VAL A 102 10.65 -1.11 -2.08
CA VAL A 102 9.76 -0.02 -2.53
C VAL A 102 10.35 0.70 -3.74
N MET A 103 11.64 1.05 -3.71
CA MET A 103 12.30 1.74 -4.81
C MET A 103 12.37 0.90 -6.08
N GLN A 104 12.50 -0.42 -5.96
CA GLN A 104 12.46 -1.33 -7.10
C GLN A 104 11.06 -1.43 -7.72
N ALA A 105 10.00 -1.39 -6.91
CA ALA A 105 8.61 -1.47 -7.37
C ALA A 105 8.04 -0.12 -7.88
N LEU A 106 8.64 0.99 -7.45
CA LEU A 106 8.14 2.35 -7.70
C LEU A 106 8.08 2.70 -9.20
N PRO A 107 9.09 2.42 -10.05
CA PRO A 107 9.03 2.74 -11.48
C PRO A 107 7.89 2.02 -12.21
N ALA A 108 7.66 0.75 -11.90
CA ALA A 108 6.58 -0.02 -12.51
C ALA A 108 5.20 0.49 -12.07
N SER A 109 5.04 0.81 -10.78
CA SER A 109 3.79 1.36 -10.27
C SER A 109 3.53 2.77 -10.82
N ALA A 110 4.57 3.60 -10.91
CA ALA A 110 4.49 4.95 -11.45
C ALA A 110 4.17 4.96 -12.95
N SER A 111 4.75 4.06 -13.74
CA SER A 111 4.46 3.97 -15.18
C SER A 111 3.01 3.59 -15.44
N ILE A 112 2.47 2.62 -14.68
CA ILE A 112 1.06 2.23 -14.75
C ILE A 112 0.17 3.39 -14.32
N ALA A 113 0.43 4.00 -13.16
CA ALA A 113 -0.38 5.09 -12.64
C ALA A 113 -0.40 6.30 -13.59
N PHE A 114 0.76 6.69 -14.13
CA PHE A 114 0.88 7.79 -15.06
C PHE A 114 0.20 7.49 -16.39
N GLY A 115 0.46 6.31 -16.98
CA GLY A 115 -0.17 5.89 -18.23
C GLY A 115 -1.70 5.81 -18.10
N ALA A 116 -2.20 5.19 -17.04
CA ALA A 116 -3.64 5.11 -16.77
C ALA A 116 -4.25 6.49 -16.55
N SER A 117 -3.59 7.38 -15.79
CA SER A 117 -4.06 8.75 -15.55
C SER A 117 -4.14 9.54 -16.86
N LEU A 118 -3.16 9.41 -17.74
CA LEU A 118 -3.15 10.09 -19.03
C LEU A 118 -4.30 9.61 -19.93
N LEU A 119 -4.48 8.29 -20.05
CA LEU A 119 -5.59 7.72 -20.82
C LEU A 119 -6.95 8.13 -20.26
N TRP A 120 -7.10 8.09 -18.93
CA TRP A 120 -8.32 8.51 -18.24
C TRP A 120 -8.62 9.99 -18.44
N LEU A 121 -7.62 10.87 -18.33
CA LEU A 121 -7.77 12.30 -18.55
C LEU A 121 -8.15 12.62 -20.00
N LEU A 122 -7.43 12.05 -20.97
CA LEU A 122 -7.70 12.32 -22.40
C LEU A 122 -9.07 11.77 -22.82
N GLY A 123 -9.38 10.52 -22.46
CA GLY A 123 -10.65 9.89 -22.78
C GLY A 123 -11.82 10.56 -22.07
N GLY A 124 -11.70 10.79 -20.76
CA GLY A 124 -12.73 11.43 -19.95
C GLY A 124 -13.01 12.86 -20.38
N LEU A 125 -11.96 13.63 -20.69
CA LEU A 125 -12.12 15.00 -21.18
C LEU A 125 -12.75 15.02 -22.58
N ALA A 126 -12.32 14.16 -23.50
CA ALA A 126 -12.89 14.10 -24.86
C ALA A 126 -14.38 13.73 -24.83
N ILE A 127 -14.74 12.69 -24.08
CA ILE A 127 -16.13 12.25 -23.90
C ILE A 127 -16.95 13.35 -23.21
N GLY A 128 -16.42 13.96 -22.15
CA GLY A 128 -17.09 15.02 -21.40
C GLY A 128 -17.35 16.28 -22.24
N VAL A 129 -16.37 16.72 -23.04
CA VAL A 129 -16.54 17.86 -23.95
C VAL A 129 -17.52 17.53 -25.08
N ALA A 130 -17.47 16.31 -25.63
CA ALA A 130 -18.39 15.87 -26.68
C ALA A 130 -19.86 15.83 -26.18
N SER A 131 -20.11 15.30 -24.98
CA SER A 131 -21.43 15.31 -24.36
C SER A 131 -21.91 16.74 -24.06
N ALA A 132 -21.03 17.61 -23.53
CA ALA A 132 -21.39 19.00 -23.27
C ALA A 132 -21.80 19.78 -24.53
N ARG A 133 -21.22 19.46 -25.69
CA ARG A 133 -21.54 20.11 -26.97
C ARG A 133 -22.81 19.56 -27.62
N ASN A 134 -23.08 18.25 -27.49
CA ASN A 134 -24.23 17.58 -28.08
C ASN A 134 -25.29 17.26 -27.02
N ARG A 135 -26.08 18.28 -26.67
CA ARG A 135 -27.23 18.19 -25.75
C ARG A 135 -28.42 17.46 -26.39
N SER A 136 -28.21 16.24 -26.86
CA SER A 136 -29.22 15.36 -27.45
C SER A 136 -29.45 14.15 -26.54
N ARG A 137 -30.68 13.62 -26.51
CA ARG A 137 -31.07 12.48 -25.66
C ARG A 137 -30.18 11.24 -25.80
N TRP A 138 -29.46 11.09 -26.90
CA TRP A 138 -28.58 9.94 -27.18
C TRP A 138 -27.10 10.25 -26.92
N GLY A 139 -26.67 11.49 -27.17
CA GLY A 139 -25.30 11.95 -26.90
C GLY A 139 -24.94 11.94 -25.42
N ASP A 140 -25.92 12.17 -24.55
CA ASP A 140 -25.73 12.18 -23.09
C ASP A 140 -25.96 10.79 -22.45
N ARG A 141 -26.91 9.98 -22.96
CA ARG A 141 -27.27 8.70 -22.34
C ARG A 141 -26.26 7.57 -22.55
N ILE A 142 -25.61 7.49 -23.70
CA ILE A 142 -24.67 6.39 -23.99
C ILE A 142 -23.44 6.46 -23.07
N PRO A 143 -22.75 7.61 -22.93
CA PRO A 143 -21.61 7.73 -22.00
C PRO A 143 -22.02 7.46 -20.55
N GLU A 144 -23.20 7.91 -20.14
CA GLU A 144 -23.73 7.72 -18.79
C GLU A 144 -23.99 6.23 -18.48
N VAL A 145 -24.67 5.51 -19.39
CA VAL A 145 -24.90 4.06 -19.24
C VAL A 145 -23.57 3.29 -19.26
N MET A 146 -22.64 3.65 -20.14
CA MET A 146 -21.31 3.02 -20.18
C MET A 146 -20.53 3.26 -18.89
N ALA A 147 -20.58 4.48 -18.33
CA ALA A 147 -19.93 4.80 -17.07
C ALA A 147 -20.54 3.99 -15.91
N LEU A 148 -21.86 3.91 -15.83
CA LEU A 148 -22.56 3.11 -14.81
C LEU A 148 -22.23 1.61 -14.94
N ALA A 149 -22.20 1.08 -16.16
CA ALA A 149 -21.80 -0.30 -16.41
C ALA A 149 -20.34 -0.54 -15.98
N ALA A 150 -19.42 0.35 -16.36
CA ALA A 150 -18.02 0.24 -15.97
C ALA A 150 -17.80 0.33 -14.44
N LEU A 151 -18.55 1.19 -13.75
CA LEU A 151 -18.55 1.30 -12.29
C LEU A 151 -19.12 0.06 -11.59
N SER A 152 -20.09 -0.62 -12.22
CA SER A 152 -20.74 -1.80 -11.65
C SER A 152 -19.86 -3.06 -11.69
N VAL A 153 -18.89 -3.12 -12.60
CA VAL A 153 -18.00 -4.26 -12.74
C VAL A 153 -16.81 -4.08 -11.79
N PRO A 154 -16.51 -5.08 -10.93
CA PRO A 154 -15.32 -5.00 -10.07
C PRO A 154 -14.04 -4.87 -10.90
N ALA A 155 -13.14 -3.98 -10.49
CA ALA A 155 -11.92 -3.68 -11.23
C ALA A 155 -11.05 -4.92 -11.52
N PHE A 156 -10.98 -5.88 -10.61
CA PHE A 156 -10.21 -7.12 -10.80
C PHE A 156 -10.77 -7.98 -11.94
N VAL A 157 -12.09 -7.97 -12.17
CA VAL A 157 -12.73 -8.73 -13.26
C VAL A 157 -12.33 -8.13 -14.60
N ILE A 158 -12.38 -6.81 -14.72
CA ILE A 158 -11.92 -6.09 -15.92
C ILE A 158 -10.46 -6.39 -16.20
N ALA A 159 -9.61 -6.37 -15.16
CA ALA A 159 -8.20 -6.69 -15.28
C ALA A 159 -7.96 -8.14 -15.77
N LEU A 160 -8.69 -9.12 -15.22
CA LEU A 160 -8.57 -10.53 -15.62
C LEU A 160 -9.07 -10.78 -17.05
N VAL A 161 -10.21 -10.20 -17.43
CA VAL A 161 -10.75 -10.32 -18.80
C VAL A 161 -9.81 -9.65 -19.80
N GLY A 162 -9.29 -8.45 -19.46
CA GLY A 162 -8.28 -7.76 -20.25
C GLY A 162 -7.01 -8.59 -20.42
N LEU A 163 -6.49 -9.16 -19.33
CA LEU A 163 -5.33 -10.05 -19.37
C LEU A 163 -5.56 -11.24 -20.30
N MET A 164 -6.70 -11.93 -20.20
CA MET A 164 -7.03 -13.05 -21.08
C MET A 164 -7.14 -12.62 -22.55
N PHE A 165 -7.75 -11.47 -22.81
CA PHE A 165 -7.89 -10.91 -24.15
C PHE A 165 -6.51 -10.62 -24.76
N PHE A 166 -5.64 -9.88 -24.06
CA PHE A 166 -4.29 -9.59 -24.54
C PHE A 166 -3.44 -10.86 -24.69
N TYR A 167 -3.52 -11.78 -23.74
CA TYR A 167 -2.83 -13.07 -23.81
C TYR A 167 -3.18 -13.84 -25.08
N ARG A 168 -4.48 -13.99 -25.39
CA ARG A 168 -4.94 -14.79 -26.54
C ARG A 168 -4.83 -14.06 -27.89
N VAL A 169 -5.10 -12.77 -27.94
CA VAL A 169 -5.21 -12.02 -29.20
C VAL A 169 -3.87 -11.43 -29.64
N THR A 170 -3.08 -10.91 -28.70
CA THR A 170 -1.81 -10.24 -29.04
C THR A 170 -0.58 -11.13 -28.89
N GLY A 171 -0.67 -12.26 -28.17
CA GLY A 171 0.44 -13.21 -28.00
C GLY A 171 1.65 -12.64 -27.23
N ILE A 172 1.58 -11.40 -26.72
CA ILE A 172 2.68 -10.67 -26.08
C ILE A 172 3.16 -11.37 -24.79
N TYR A 173 2.31 -12.21 -24.18
CA TYR A 173 2.60 -12.94 -22.94
C TYR A 173 2.77 -14.45 -23.14
N ALA A 174 2.83 -14.92 -24.40
CA ALA A 174 3.02 -16.34 -24.73
C ALA A 174 4.52 -16.72 -24.90
N ARG A 175 5.44 -15.84 -24.50
CA ARG A 175 6.89 -16.09 -24.47
C ARG A 175 7.43 -15.99 -23.05
#